data_AF-A0A1G9DZX0-F1
#
_entry.id   AF-A0A1G9DZX0-F1
#
_cell.length_a   1.000
_cell.length_b   1.000
_cell.length_c   1.000
_cell.angle_alpha   90.00
_cell.angle_beta   90.00
_cell.angle_gamma   90.00
#
_symmetry.space_group_name_H-M   'P 1'
#
loop_
_entity.id
_entity.type
_entity.pdbx_description
1 polymer ?
#
loop_
_entity_poly.entity_id
_entity_poly.type
_entity_poly.pdbx_seq_one_letter_code
_entity_poly.pdbx_strand_id
1 'polypeptide(L)'
;MRRRRSMLGRILGALGGGRAAPERREYEAARRGRGTEGWIAAGTSADAEIAAAGPALRERMRDLVRNDALAANAVQVLVSNIVGAGIRARAAGPDAEENRRADEVWRRWAARADADGHTDFHGLTALAVREMIEGGEVIARRIRRRTSDGLPVPLQVQILEADHLDDGKNEELPDGGRIVSGIEYDAQGRRRAYWLYRDHPGDRTAWVGRSMESQRVPAEDVAHLFERQRVQNRGVPWGVPAITGLRELGDWRTAELTRKKIEASTVAFVFADEEGESIAPVVIDSDGNRVEQFEPGLISYVRHGKDVKFNNPASTSGIYEWNRVQQHTIAAGFRVPYALLTGDLSQVNFSSSRVGLNEFRRMVEAVQWHTVIPMFCERIWGWVMDAAFTAGLVPRPDIPAEWGPPRFESVNPLQDVQADILEVRAGFATPQQMIAKRGYDPDAVLGEWAQAAEMMDAAGLVFDSDPRRTTKGGSEQPSETAAASGPSESGDQ
;
A
#
# COMPACT_ATOMS: atom_id res chain seq x y z
N MET A 1 -38.35 -34.95 72.84
CA MET A 1 -38.15 -36.42 72.92
C MET A 1 -38.57 -37.02 71.58
N ARG A 2 -37.63 -37.66 70.86
CA ARG A 2 -37.77 -38.73 69.81
C ARG A 2 -39.15 -38.89 69.10
N ARG A 3 -39.30 -38.96 67.77
CA ARG A 3 -38.55 -39.80 66.78
C ARG A 3 -38.96 -39.43 65.33
N ARG A 4 -38.03 -39.69 64.41
CA ARG A 4 -38.07 -39.53 62.94
C ARG A 4 -38.81 -40.65 62.18
N ARG A 5 -39.05 -40.36 60.89
CA ARG A 5 -39.22 -41.21 59.66
C ARG A 5 -40.68 -41.38 59.22
N SER A 6 -41.05 -40.94 58.02
CA SER A 6 -40.80 -41.69 56.78
C SER A 6 -40.76 -40.82 55.51
N MET A 7 -39.93 -41.27 54.57
CA MET A 7 -39.48 -40.69 53.32
C MET A 7 -40.29 -41.32 52.17
N LEU A 8 -41.49 -40.81 51.87
CA LEU A 8 -42.34 -41.31 50.77
C LEU A 8 -43.41 -40.27 50.39
N GLY A 9 -42.96 -39.17 49.77
CA GLY A 9 -43.85 -38.10 49.30
C GLY A 9 -43.27 -37.22 48.19
N ARG A 10 -42.24 -37.70 47.46
CA ARG A 10 -41.62 -36.97 46.34
C ARG A 10 -41.34 -37.89 45.15
N ILE A 11 -42.38 -38.58 44.68
CA ILE A 11 -42.41 -39.19 43.35
C ILE A 11 -43.75 -38.80 42.73
N LEU A 12 -43.71 -38.33 41.48
CA LEU A 12 -44.78 -37.75 40.64
C LEU A 12 -45.02 -36.23 40.75
N GLY A 13 -44.13 -35.48 40.10
CA GLY A 13 -44.33 -34.08 39.72
C GLY A 13 -43.42 -33.64 38.58
N ALA A 14 -43.05 -34.57 37.67
CA ALA A 14 -42.10 -34.32 36.58
C ALA A 14 -42.68 -34.75 35.22
N LEU A 15 -43.89 -34.30 34.90
CA LEU A 15 -44.45 -34.32 33.54
C LEU A 15 -45.43 -33.15 33.41
N GLY A 16 -44.95 -32.02 32.88
CA GLY A 16 -45.84 -30.92 32.52
C GLY A 16 -45.14 -29.56 32.44
N GLY A 17 -44.80 -29.12 31.22
CA GLY A 17 -44.80 -27.69 30.90
C GLY A 17 -43.46 -26.95 30.93
N GLY A 18 -42.36 -27.57 30.51
CA GLY A 18 -41.21 -26.81 30.02
C GLY A 18 -41.51 -26.28 28.62
N ARG A 19 -42.17 -25.11 28.51
CA ARG A 19 -42.13 -24.32 27.27
C ARG A 19 -40.65 -24.20 26.91
N ALA A 20 -40.25 -24.75 25.76
CA ALA A 20 -38.99 -24.37 25.15
C ALA A 20 -38.97 -22.84 25.11
N ALA A 21 -38.12 -22.22 25.94
CA ALA A 21 -37.84 -20.81 25.79
C ALA A 21 -37.48 -20.63 24.31
N PRO A 22 -38.07 -19.67 23.59
CA PRO A 22 -37.68 -19.45 22.22
C PRO A 22 -36.16 -19.30 22.26
N GLU A 23 -35.44 -20.15 21.53
CA GLU A 23 -34.05 -19.90 21.17
C GLU A 23 -34.09 -18.53 20.50
N ARG A 24 -33.82 -17.51 21.31
CA ARG A 24 -33.61 -16.17 20.84
C ARG A 24 -32.44 -16.33 19.89
N ARG A 25 -32.71 -16.16 18.60
CA ARG A 25 -31.70 -15.96 17.57
C ARG A 25 -30.98 -14.65 17.91
N GLU A 26 -30.16 -14.70 18.94
CA GLU A 26 -29.28 -13.63 19.38
C GLU A 26 -27.90 -13.96 18.83
N TYR A 27 -27.29 -12.99 18.16
CA TYR A 27 -25.90 -13.10 17.71
C TYR A 27 -25.01 -13.34 18.94
N GLU A 28 -24.28 -14.45 18.97
CA GLU A 28 -23.40 -14.81 20.09
C GLU A 28 -22.37 -13.73 20.38
N ALA A 29 -21.86 -13.07 19.34
CA ALA A 29 -20.94 -11.92 19.44
C ALA A 29 -21.56 -10.69 20.12
N ALA A 30 -22.88 -10.57 20.20
CA ALA A 30 -23.57 -9.47 20.88
C ALA A 30 -23.86 -9.76 22.36
N ARG A 31 -23.58 -10.99 22.84
CA ARG A 31 -23.81 -11.37 24.24
C ARG A 31 -22.79 -10.67 25.12
N ARG A 32 -23.27 -9.95 26.14
CA ARG A 32 -22.43 -9.43 27.22
C ARG A 32 -22.22 -10.54 28.25
N GLY A 33 -21.01 -11.08 28.35
CA GLY A 33 -20.65 -12.16 29.26
C GLY A 33 -19.13 -12.30 29.39
N ARG A 34 -18.62 -13.32 30.11
CA ARG A 34 -17.18 -13.51 30.31
C ARG A 34 -16.36 -13.59 29.01
N GLY A 35 -16.95 -14.09 27.93
CA GLY A 35 -16.31 -14.16 26.61
C GLY A 35 -16.22 -12.82 25.87
N THR A 36 -16.95 -11.78 26.31
CA THR A 36 -16.91 -10.42 25.76
C THR A 36 -16.50 -9.38 26.81
N GLU A 37 -16.05 -9.84 27.98
CA GLU A 37 -15.52 -9.01 29.05
C GLU A 37 -14.22 -8.36 28.59
N GLY A 38 -14.15 -7.02 28.66
CA GLY A 38 -13.04 -6.24 28.11
C GLY A 38 -13.16 -5.90 26.61
N TRP A 39 -14.13 -6.45 25.88
CA TRP A 39 -14.38 -6.06 24.49
C TRP A 39 -15.24 -4.79 24.42
N ILE A 40 -14.58 -3.63 24.33
CA ILE A 40 -15.23 -2.33 24.21
C ILE A 40 -15.52 -2.06 22.71
N ALA A 41 -16.74 -2.36 22.28
CA ALA A 41 -17.24 -2.06 20.94
C ALA A 41 -18.20 -0.85 20.98
N ALA A 42 -17.65 0.37 20.99
CA ALA A 42 -18.43 1.60 21.04
C ALA A 42 -19.06 1.93 19.68
N GLY A 43 -20.27 2.52 19.68
CA GLY A 43 -20.99 2.96 18.47
C GLY A 43 -20.56 4.34 17.97
N THR A 44 -19.25 4.60 17.90
CA THR A 44 -18.68 5.89 17.49
C THR A 44 -18.65 6.08 15.97
N SER A 45 -18.61 7.33 15.51
CA SER A 45 -18.37 7.63 14.10
C SER A 45 -16.89 7.42 13.74
N ALA A 46 -16.62 7.16 12.47
CA ALA A 46 -15.24 7.01 11.99
C ALA A 46 -14.42 8.28 12.21
N ASP A 47 -14.99 9.45 11.94
CA ASP A 47 -14.30 10.73 12.14
C ASP A 47 -13.95 10.98 13.62
N ALA A 48 -14.82 10.56 14.56
CA ALA A 48 -14.53 10.71 15.99
C ALA A 48 -13.38 9.79 16.44
N GLU A 49 -13.32 8.55 15.93
CA GLU A 49 -12.22 7.62 16.20
C GLU A 49 -10.90 8.14 15.63
N ILE A 50 -10.93 8.66 14.41
CA ILE A 50 -9.75 9.19 13.72
C ILE A 50 -9.26 10.48 14.36
N ALA A 51 -10.16 11.39 14.74
CA ALA A 51 -9.76 12.63 15.43
C ALA A 51 -9.02 12.34 16.75
N ALA A 52 -9.40 11.30 17.47
CA ALA A 52 -8.76 10.93 18.73
C ALA A 52 -7.44 10.17 18.55
N ALA A 53 -7.37 9.24 17.59
CA ALA A 53 -6.23 8.32 17.45
C ALA A 53 -5.27 8.65 16.28
N GLY A 54 -5.74 9.40 15.29
CA GLY A 54 -5.07 9.65 14.01
C GLY A 54 -3.62 10.12 14.14
N PRO A 55 -3.34 11.20 14.89
CA PRO A 55 -1.97 11.69 15.07
C PRO A 55 -1.03 10.62 15.65
N ALA A 56 -1.47 9.90 16.69
CA ALA A 56 -0.65 8.87 17.31
C ALA A 56 -0.41 7.66 16.38
N LEU A 57 -1.42 7.27 15.59
CA LEU A 57 -1.28 6.19 14.60
C LEU A 57 -0.30 6.59 13.49
N ARG A 58 -0.37 7.83 13.00
CA ARG A 58 0.54 8.39 11.99
C ARG A 58 1.99 8.36 12.47
N GLU A 59 2.27 8.92 13.64
CA GLU A 59 3.63 8.98 14.20
C GLU A 59 4.23 7.58 14.42
N ARG A 60 3.42 6.66 14.95
CA ARG A 60 3.86 5.26 15.14
C ARG A 60 4.15 4.58 13.82
N MET A 61 3.31 4.77 12.82
CA MET A 61 3.52 4.17 11.50
C MET A 61 4.79 4.73 10.84
N ARG A 62 5.00 6.05 10.86
CA ARG A 62 6.22 6.69 10.35
C ARG A 62 7.47 6.18 11.06
N ASP A 63 7.42 6.00 12.38
CA ASP A 63 8.54 5.41 13.13
C ASP A 63 8.82 3.96 12.70
N LEU A 64 7.78 3.13 12.57
CA LEU A 64 7.91 1.76 12.12
C LEU A 64 8.48 1.67 10.70
N VAL A 65 8.03 2.51 9.76
CA VAL A 65 8.57 2.53 8.39
C VAL A 65 10.03 2.94 8.36
N ARG A 66 10.46 3.85 9.25
CA ARG A 66 11.87 4.26 9.38
C ARG A 66 12.75 3.17 9.99
N ASN A 67 12.24 2.39 10.93
CA ASN A 67 13.06 1.55 11.80
C ASN A 67 12.84 0.03 11.65
N ASP A 68 11.75 -0.42 11.03
CA ASP A 68 11.43 -1.83 10.83
C ASP A 68 11.42 -2.22 9.35
N ALA A 69 12.23 -3.23 9.00
CA ALA A 69 12.43 -3.67 7.63
C ALA A 69 11.15 -4.23 6.97
N LEU A 70 10.26 -4.87 7.73
CA LEU A 70 9.02 -5.40 7.18
C LEU A 70 8.04 -4.26 6.87
N ALA A 71 7.90 -3.28 7.77
CA ALA A 71 7.06 -2.11 7.51
C ALA A 71 7.58 -1.28 6.32
N ALA A 72 8.89 -1.03 6.27
CA ALA A 72 9.53 -0.32 5.17
C ALA A 72 9.26 -1.01 3.82
N ASN A 73 9.45 -2.33 3.77
CA ASN A 73 9.21 -3.10 2.55
C ASN A 73 7.72 -3.19 2.20
N ALA A 74 6.81 -3.30 3.17
CA ALA A 74 5.37 -3.30 2.92
C ALA A 74 4.92 -2.05 2.15
N VAL A 75 5.33 -0.86 2.64
CA VAL A 75 5.01 0.42 1.98
C VAL A 75 5.65 0.46 0.60
N GLN A 76 6.91 0.05 0.46
CA GLN A 76 7.58 0.03 -0.84
C GLN A 76 6.86 -0.86 -1.86
N VAL A 77 6.44 -2.06 -1.47
CA VAL A 77 5.71 -3.00 -2.34
C VAL A 77 4.38 -2.39 -2.79
N LEU A 78 3.61 -1.80 -1.88
CA LEU A 78 2.33 -1.17 -2.21
C LEU A 78 2.51 0.00 -3.18
N VAL A 79 3.44 0.92 -2.90
CA VAL A 79 3.73 2.08 -3.79
C VAL A 79 4.16 1.61 -5.17
N SER A 80 5.03 0.60 -5.23
CA SER A 80 5.56 0.07 -6.49
C SER A 80 4.48 -0.60 -7.34
N ASN A 81 3.48 -1.23 -6.71
CA ASN A 81 2.38 -1.86 -7.45
C ASN A 81 1.27 -0.87 -7.82
N ILE A 82 0.96 0.10 -6.94
CA ILE A 82 -0.10 1.09 -7.18
C ILE A 82 0.32 2.11 -8.25
N VAL A 83 1.54 2.63 -8.17
CA VAL A 83 2.01 3.69 -9.08
C VAL A 83 2.99 3.15 -10.11
N GLY A 84 3.91 2.27 -9.71
CA GLY A 84 4.93 1.72 -10.59
C GLY A 84 5.73 2.81 -11.31
N ALA A 85 5.86 2.67 -12.63
CA ALA A 85 6.50 3.68 -13.47
C ALA A 85 5.65 4.96 -13.69
N GLY A 86 4.40 4.98 -13.22
CA GLY A 86 3.49 6.11 -13.34
C GLY A 86 2.10 5.71 -13.83
N ILE A 87 1.10 6.52 -13.47
CA ILE A 87 -0.27 6.46 -14.00
C ILE A 87 -0.38 7.51 -15.10
N ARG A 88 -0.61 7.07 -16.34
CA ARG A 88 -0.59 7.93 -17.53
C ARG A 88 -1.98 8.51 -17.80
N ALA A 89 -2.03 9.75 -18.25
CA ALA A 89 -3.25 10.39 -18.74
C ALA A 89 -3.22 10.47 -20.26
N ARG A 90 -4.39 10.43 -20.89
CA ARG A 90 -4.62 10.80 -22.28
C ARG A 90 -5.91 11.58 -22.39
N ALA A 91 -5.94 12.64 -23.18
CA ALA A 91 -7.17 13.33 -23.51
C ALA A 91 -8.14 12.43 -24.29
N ALA A 92 -9.40 12.41 -23.86
CA ALA A 92 -10.46 11.54 -24.39
C ALA A 92 -11.68 12.35 -24.85
N GLY A 93 -11.46 13.58 -25.29
CA GLY A 93 -12.50 14.45 -25.86
C GLY A 93 -12.97 13.99 -27.25
N PRO A 94 -14.08 14.55 -27.75
CA PRO A 94 -14.63 14.19 -29.06
C PRO A 94 -13.78 14.69 -30.25
N ASP A 95 -12.92 15.69 -30.06
CA ASP A 95 -12.06 16.27 -31.09
C ASP A 95 -10.60 15.81 -30.94
N ALA A 96 -10.09 15.14 -31.98
CA ALA A 96 -8.74 14.59 -32.00
C ALA A 96 -7.63 15.65 -32.01
N GLU A 97 -7.85 16.84 -32.59
CA GLU A 97 -6.88 17.93 -32.55
C GLU A 97 -6.81 18.54 -31.14
N GLU A 98 -7.96 18.73 -30.51
CA GLU A 98 -8.01 19.19 -29.11
C GLU A 98 -7.29 18.21 -28.18
N ASN A 99 -7.52 16.91 -28.36
CA ASN A 99 -6.86 15.87 -27.58
C ASN A 99 -5.34 15.88 -27.77
N ARG A 100 -4.85 15.95 -29.02
CA ARG A 100 -3.40 16.03 -29.29
C ARG A 100 -2.76 17.25 -28.61
N ARG A 101 -3.45 18.38 -28.63
CA ARG A 101 -2.97 19.62 -27.98
C ARG A 101 -2.95 19.49 -26.46
N ALA A 102 -4.00 18.92 -25.87
CA ALA A 102 -4.07 18.65 -24.43
C ALA A 102 -2.98 17.66 -23.98
N ASP A 103 -2.75 16.59 -24.74
CA ASP A 103 -1.70 15.59 -24.47
C ASP A 103 -0.30 16.22 -24.52
N GLU A 104 -0.03 17.09 -25.49
CA GLU A 104 1.24 17.80 -25.57
C GLU A 104 1.46 18.74 -24.37
N VAL A 105 0.41 19.48 -24.00
CA VAL A 105 0.42 20.36 -22.82
C VAL A 105 0.67 19.55 -21.55
N TRP A 106 -0.06 18.45 -21.36
CA TRP A 106 0.09 17.55 -20.21
C TRP A 106 1.50 16.99 -20.14
N ARG A 107 2.03 16.44 -21.23
CA ARG A 107 3.38 15.86 -21.29
C ARG A 107 4.45 16.87 -20.88
N ARG A 108 4.39 18.11 -21.39
CA ARG A 108 5.36 19.15 -21.04
C ARG A 108 5.23 19.61 -19.59
N TRP A 109 3.99 19.76 -19.11
CA TRP A 109 3.72 20.15 -17.73
C TRP A 109 4.14 19.07 -16.73
N ALA A 110 3.84 17.80 -17.01
CA ALA A 110 4.11 16.67 -16.11
C ALA A 110 5.58 16.60 -15.70
N ALA A 111 6.51 16.88 -16.63
CA ALA A 111 7.95 16.94 -16.37
C ALA A 111 8.40 18.09 -15.44
N ARG A 112 7.51 19.05 -15.14
CA ARG A 112 7.75 20.25 -14.31
C ARG A 112 6.69 20.42 -13.22
N ALA A 113 5.93 19.36 -12.92
CA ALA A 113 4.76 19.42 -12.05
C ALA A 113 5.08 19.79 -10.60
N ASP A 114 6.25 19.38 -10.10
CA ASP A 114 6.66 19.55 -8.71
C ASP A 114 7.06 21.00 -8.37
N ALA A 115 6.33 21.60 -7.43
CA ALA A 115 6.60 22.94 -6.92
C ALA A 115 7.94 23.05 -6.19
N ASP A 116 8.42 21.96 -5.60
CA ASP A 116 9.70 21.89 -4.87
C ASP A 116 10.86 21.52 -5.81
N GLY A 117 10.55 21.05 -7.03
CA GLY A 117 11.52 20.84 -8.11
C GLY A 117 12.35 19.55 -8.01
N HIS A 118 11.93 18.57 -7.23
CA HIS A 118 12.63 17.29 -7.07
C HIS A 118 12.28 16.28 -8.15
N THR A 119 11.03 16.26 -8.61
CA THR A 119 10.53 15.19 -9.48
C THR A 119 9.46 15.64 -10.49
N ASP A 120 8.89 14.70 -11.22
CA ASP A 120 7.81 14.89 -12.18
C ASP A 120 6.44 14.50 -11.58
N PHE A 121 5.37 14.57 -12.39
CA PHE A 121 4.03 14.18 -11.97
C PHE A 121 3.96 12.73 -11.45
N HIS A 122 4.72 11.81 -12.02
CA HIS A 122 4.70 10.40 -11.60
C HIS A 122 5.42 10.22 -10.25
N GLY A 123 6.53 10.93 -10.04
CA GLY A 123 7.19 10.99 -8.74
C GLY A 123 6.31 11.63 -7.66
N LEU A 124 5.59 12.70 -7.98
CA LEU A 124 4.60 13.29 -7.06
C LEU A 124 3.48 12.30 -6.73
N THR A 125 3.00 11.55 -7.72
CA THR A 125 1.97 10.52 -7.51
C THR A 125 2.48 9.41 -6.59
N ALA A 126 3.72 8.95 -6.79
CA ALA A 126 4.36 7.96 -5.94
C ALA A 126 4.54 8.45 -4.49
N LEU A 127 4.97 9.70 -4.32
CA LEU A 127 5.09 10.34 -3.00
C LEU A 127 3.73 10.48 -2.32
N ALA A 128 2.70 10.94 -3.04
CA ALA A 128 1.35 11.07 -2.51
C ALA A 128 0.77 9.71 -2.07
N VAL A 129 0.95 8.65 -2.88
CA VAL A 129 0.51 7.30 -2.51
C VAL A 129 1.29 6.76 -1.31
N ARG A 130 2.60 7.03 -1.22
CA ARG A 130 3.41 6.69 -0.05
C ARG A 130 2.87 7.35 1.22
N GLU A 131 2.66 8.66 1.20
CA GLU A 131 2.10 9.42 2.33
C GLU A 131 0.68 8.95 2.69
N MET A 132 -0.14 8.57 1.70
CA MET A 132 -1.45 7.97 1.97
C MET A 132 -1.33 6.64 2.75
N ILE A 133 -0.38 5.79 2.40
CA ILE A 133 -0.22 4.47 3.03
C ILE A 133 0.39 4.61 4.44
N GLU A 134 1.46 5.39 4.54
CA GLU A 134 2.26 5.59 5.75
C GLU A 134 1.63 6.59 6.72
N GLY A 135 1.20 7.73 6.22
CA GLY A 135 0.57 8.80 7.00
C GLY A 135 -0.95 8.69 7.12
N GLY A 136 -1.56 7.85 6.29
CA GLY A 136 -3.01 7.63 6.20
C GLY A 136 -3.71 8.53 5.19
N GLU A 137 -3.16 9.72 4.94
CA GLU A 137 -3.68 10.71 4.02
C GLU A 137 -2.57 11.68 3.58
N VAL A 138 -2.82 12.39 2.49
CA VAL A 138 -1.93 13.43 1.99
C VAL A 138 -2.72 14.55 1.31
N ILE A 139 -2.17 15.76 1.33
CA ILE A 139 -2.74 16.94 0.68
C ILE A 139 -1.86 17.34 -0.50
N ALA A 140 -2.41 17.34 -1.70
CA ALA A 140 -1.84 18.05 -2.85
C ALA A 140 -2.48 19.44 -2.93
N ARG A 141 -1.65 20.48 -2.98
CA ARG A 141 -2.09 21.88 -3.11
C ARG A 141 -1.75 22.42 -4.50
N ARG A 142 -2.74 23.06 -5.12
CA ARG A 142 -2.59 23.80 -6.37
C ARG A 142 -1.76 25.07 -6.14
N ILE A 143 -0.60 25.17 -6.78
CA ILE A 143 0.26 26.37 -6.75
C ILE A 143 0.18 27.10 -8.09
N ARG A 144 -0.61 28.18 -8.13
CA ARG A 144 -0.69 29.05 -9.30
C ARG A 144 0.64 29.79 -9.49
N ARG A 145 1.17 29.75 -10.71
CA ARG A 145 2.42 30.43 -11.12
C ARG A 145 2.10 31.56 -12.09
N ARG A 146 3.08 32.40 -12.38
CA ARG A 146 2.96 33.43 -13.42
C ARG A 146 3.45 32.87 -14.75
N THR A 147 2.91 33.37 -15.85
CA THR A 147 3.42 33.04 -17.19
C THR A 147 4.87 33.46 -17.38
N SER A 148 5.32 34.50 -16.64
CA SER A 148 6.72 34.95 -16.60
C SER A 148 7.69 33.92 -15.98
N ASP A 149 7.19 32.91 -15.27
CA ASP A 149 8.02 31.93 -14.57
C ASP A 149 8.59 30.86 -15.52
N GLY A 150 8.27 30.91 -16.82
CA GLY A 150 8.86 30.06 -17.85
C GLY A 150 8.37 28.60 -17.84
N LEU A 151 7.29 28.30 -17.12
CA LEU A 151 6.69 26.96 -17.08
C LEU A 151 5.82 26.70 -18.32
N PRO A 152 5.75 25.44 -18.82
CA PRO A 152 4.88 25.07 -19.93
C PRO A 152 3.40 25.38 -19.68
N VAL A 153 2.95 25.22 -18.43
CA VAL A 153 1.65 25.66 -17.92
C VAL A 153 1.93 26.40 -16.61
N PRO A 154 1.32 27.57 -16.34
CA PRO A 154 1.59 28.39 -15.15
C PRO A 154 0.95 27.80 -13.87
N LEU A 155 1.30 26.55 -13.57
CA LEU A 155 0.77 25.76 -12.47
C LEU A 155 1.81 24.73 -12.02
N GLN A 156 1.94 24.56 -10.70
CA GLN A 156 2.63 23.43 -10.10
C GLN A 156 1.79 22.85 -8.95
N VAL A 157 2.19 21.68 -8.46
CA VAL A 157 1.55 21.00 -7.33
C VAL A 157 2.58 20.87 -6.21
N GLN A 158 2.14 21.19 -5.00
CA GLN A 158 2.91 20.97 -3.78
C GLN A 158 2.27 19.83 -2.99
N ILE A 159 3.08 18.87 -2.53
CA ILE A 159 2.63 17.81 -1.62
C ILE A 159 2.88 18.25 -0.20
N LEU A 160 1.85 18.14 0.64
CA LEU A 160 1.86 18.47 2.05
C LEU A 160 1.46 17.24 2.85
N GLU A 161 2.24 16.96 3.88
CA GLU A 161 1.91 15.93 4.86
C GLU A 161 0.55 16.22 5.53
N ALA A 162 -0.10 15.17 6.01
CA ALA A 162 -1.39 15.25 6.71
C ALA A 162 -1.39 16.23 7.89
N ASP A 163 -0.24 16.41 8.53
CA ASP A 163 0.02 17.31 9.66
C ASP A 163 -0.19 18.79 9.32
N HIS A 164 -0.10 19.18 8.04
CA HIS A 164 -0.44 20.54 7.64
C HIS A 164 -1.92 20.84 7.78
N LEU A 165 -2.80 19.84 7.78
CA LEU A 165 -4.23 20.04 7.98
C LEU A 165 -4.53 20.22 9.47
N ASP A 166 -5.08 21.36 9.83
CA ASP A 166 -5.35 21.77 11.21
C ASP A 166 -6.49 20.96 11.84
N ASP A 167 -6.16 19.78 12.37
CA ASP A 167 -7.10 18.86 13.01
C ASP A 167 -7.73 19.40 14.31
N GLY A 168 -7.10 20.41 14.93
CA GLY A 168 -7.61 21.14 16.09
C GLY A 168 -8.73 22.13 15.74
N LYS A 169 -8.84 22.57 14.49
CA LYS A 169 -9.85 23.57 14.09
C LYS A 169 -11.23 22.95 13.92
N ASN A 170 -12.12 23.30 14.84
CA ASN A 170 -13.50 22.85 14.90
C ASN A 170 -14.42 24.01 15.27
N GLU A 171 -15.27 24.47 14.35
CA GLU A 171 -16.07 25.69 14.51
C GLU A 171 -17.42 25.55 13.79
N GLU A 172 -18.50 26.07 14.38
CA GLU A 172 -19.76 26.29 13.67
C GLU A 172 -19.71 27.69 13.04
N LEU A 173 -20.08 27.81 11.76
CA LEU A 173 -20.01 29.06 11.02
C LEU A 173 -21.35 29.79 10.98
N PRO A 174 -21.38 31.14 10.94
CA PRO A 174 -22.62 31.92 10.97
C PRO A 174 -23.58 31.64 9.79
N ASP A 175 -23.06 31.15 8.67
CA ASP A 175 -23.82 30.82 7.46
C ASP A 175 -24.42 29.39 7.48
N GLY A 176 -24.32 28.69 8.61
CA GLY A 176 -24.75 27.30 8.76
C GLY A 176 -23.74 26.27 8.24
N GLY A 177 -22.57 26.72 7.76
CA GLY A 177 -21.43 25.85 7.53
C GLY A 177 -20.76 25.44 8.83
N ARG A 178 -19.78 24.53 8.74
CA ARG A 178 -18.97 24.12 9.89
C ARG A 178 -17.57 23.70 9.48
N ILE A 179 -16.63 23.78 10.41
CA ILE A 179 -15.29 23.28 10.30
C ILE A 179 -15.16 22.07 11.22
N VAL A 180 -14.70 20.95 10.69
CA VAL A 180 -14.46 19.72 11.46
C VAL A 180 -13.08 19.19 11.08
N SER A 181 -12.19 19.08 12.07
CA SER A 181 -10.81 18.61 11.89
C SER A 181 -10.08 19.30 10.72
N GLY A 182 -10.24 20.62 10.64
CA GLY A 182 -9.60 21.47 9.63
C GLY A 182 -10.26 21.47 8.25
N ILE A 183 -11.33 20.68 8.05
CA ILE A 183 -12.10 20.67 6.80
C ILE A 183 -13.36 21.52 7.00
N GLU A 184 -13.53 22.52 6.14
CA GLU A 184 -14.69 23.40 6.13
C GLU A 184 -15.76 22.88 5.17
N TYR A 185 -16.99 22.81 5.67
CA TYR A 185 -18.17 22.36 4.95
C TYR A 185 -19.18 23.50 4.84
N ASP A 186 -19.90 23.55 3.71
CA ASP A 186 -21.08 24.41 3.57
C ASP A 186 -22.29 23.85 4.33
N ALA A 187 -23.39 24.61 4.34
CA ALA A 187 -24.64 24.20 5.00
C ALA A 187 -25.27 22.92 4.40
N GLN A 188 -24.85 22.50 3.21
CA GLN A 188 -25.27 21.24 2.56
C GLN A 188 -24.30 20.08 2.85
N GLY A 189 -23.24 20.30 3.64
CA GLY A 189 -22.24 19.30 3.97
C GLY A 189 -21.22 19.04 2.86
N ARG A 190 -21.13 19.90 1.83
CA ARG A 190 -20.10 19.82 0.79
C ARG A 190 -18.83 20.51 1.27
N ARG A 191 -17.66 19.95 0.95
CA ARG A 191 -16.37 20.55 1.30
C ARG A 191 -16.18 21.85 0.53
N ARG A 192 -15.86 22.93 1.25
CA ARG A 192 -15.70 24.28 0.72
C ARG A 192 -14.26 24.79 0.87
N ALA A 193 -13.56 24.42 1.94
CA ALA A 193 -12.17 24.79 2.16
C ALA A 193 -11.44 23.80 3.08
N TYR A 194 -10.11 23.92 3.12
CA TYR A 194 -9.22 23.27 4.07
C TYR A 194 -8.44 24.34 4.82
N TRP A 195 -8.16 24.09 6.10
CA TRP A 195 -7.38 24.97 6.94
C TRP A 195 -5.99 24.38 7.12
N LEU A 196 -5.02 24.99 6.43
CA LEU A 196 -3.68 24.45 6.31
C LEU A 196 -2.65 25.34 7.02
N TYR A 197 -1.82 24.74 7.86
CA TYR A 197 -0.63 25.40 8.39
C TYR A 197 0.34 25.70 7.25
N ARG A 198 0.94 26.89 7.29
CA ARG A 198 1.94 27.30 6.29
C ARG A 198 3.22 26.46 6.40
N ASP A 199 3.69 26.27 7.63
CA ASP A 199 4.87 25.49 7.95
C ASP A 199 4.45 24.20 8.68
N HIS A 200 5.17 23.10 8.46
CA HIS A 200 4.84 21.80 9.07
C HIS A 200 4.87 21.94 10.60
N PRO A 201 3.80 21.67 11.36
CA PRO A 201 3.75 21.99 12.80
C PRO A 201 4.78 21.22 13.65
N GLY A 202 5.19 20.03 13.20
CA GLY A 202 6.22 19.21 13.84
C GLY A 202 7.67 19.64 13.57
N ASP A 203 7.92 20.57 12.64
CA ASP A 203 9.29 21.02 12.34
C ASP A 203 9.89 21.74 13.57
N ARG A 204 11.11 21.38 13.97
CA ARG A 204 11.80 21.99 15.13
C ARG A 204 12.95 22.90 14.71
N THR A 205 13.18 23.03 13.40
CA THR A 205 14.32 23.74 12.82
C THR A 205 14.01 25.19 12.42
N ALA A 206 12.74 25.59 12.40
CA ALA A 206 12.32 26.95 12.04
C ALA A 206 12.91 28.02 12.99
N TRP A 207 13.95 28.72 12.51
CA TRP A 207 14.56 29.88 13.14
C TRP A 207 13.70 31.14 12.90
N VAL A 208 12.86 31.51 13.87
CA VAL A 208 12.11 32.79 13.98
C VAL A 208 10.94 33.00 12.99
N GLY A 209 9.80 33.48 13.50
CA GLY A 209 8.67 33.96 12.67
C GLY A 209 7.58 32.94 12.32
N ARG A 210 7.59 31.77 12.99
CA ARG A 210 6.62 30.71 12.76
C ARG A 210 5.22 31.16 13.15
N SER A 211 4.30 31.20 12.20
CA SER A 211 2.88 31.35 12.49
C SER A 211 2.26 29.97 12.64
N MET A 212 1.70 29.68 13.81
CA MET A 212 0.87 28.49 14.05
C MET A 212 -0.61 28.79 13.77
N GLU A 213 -0.88 29.79 12.94
CA GLU A 213 -2.22 30.07 12.44
C GLU A 213 -2.42 29.35 11.10
N SER A 214 -3.42 28.48 11.06
CA SER A 214 -3.82 27.83 9.82
C SER A 214 -4.52 28.81 8.88
N GLN A 215 -4.27 28.67 7.58
CA GLN A 215 -4.84 29.51 6.55
C GLN A 215 -5.90 28.76 5.77
N ARG A 216 -7.00 29.47 5.48
CA ARG A 216 -8.08 28.94 4.67
C ARG A 216 -7.65 28.82 3.20
N VAL A 217 -7.68 27.60 2.67
CA VAL A 217 -7.43 27.27 1.27
C VAL A 217 -8.71 26.73 0.64
N PRO A 218 -9.20 27.29 -0.49
CA PRO A 218 -10.39 26.77 -1.17
C PRO A 218 -10.28 25.28 -1.49
N ALA A 219 -11.37 24.53 -1.33
CA ALA A 219 -11.39 23.09 -1.64
C ALA A 219 -11.09 22.83 -3.13
N GLU A 220 -11.30 23.81 -4.00
CA GLU A 220 -10.94 23.70 -5.41
C GLU A 220 -9.43 23.67 -5.67
N ASP A 221 -8.61 24.12 -4.72
CA ASP A 221 -7.16 24.14 -4.82
C ASP A 221 -6.50 23.00 -4.03
N VAL A 222 -7.30 22.03 -3.58
CA VAL A 222 -6.84 20.89 -2.78
C VAL A 222 -7.29 19.57 -3.41
N ALA A 223 -6.34 18.65 -3.54
CA ALA A 223 -6.56 17.24 -3.78
C ALA A 223 -6.22 16.49 -2.48
N HIS A 224 -7.22 15.95 -1.81
CA HIS A 224 -7.05 15.25 -0.53
C HIS A 224 -7.15 13.75 -0.77
N LEU A 225 -6.01 13.08 -0.77
CA LEU A 225 -5.89 11.66 -1.09
C LEU A 225 -5.85 10.83 0.18
N PHE A 226 -6.83 9.95 0.35
CA PHE A 226 -6.92 8.98 1.44
C PHE A 226 -7.86 7.82 1.09
N GLU A 227 -7.69 6.67 1.71
CA GLU A 227 -8.60 5.53 1.53
C GLU A 227 -9.83 5.67 2.44
N ARG A 228 -11.03 5.55 1.86
CA ARG A 228 -12.30 5.50 2.61
C ARG A 228 -12.72 4.07 2.88
N GLN A 229 -12.86 3.72 4.15
CA GLN A 229 -13.29 2.39 4.64
C GLN A 229 -14.67 2.43 5.34
N ARG A 230 -15.09 3.63 5.73
CA ARG A 230 -16.38 4.02 6.31
C ARG A 230 -16.75 5.36 5.63
N VAL A 231 -17.78 6.03 6.13
CA VAL A 231 -18.12 7.40 5.69
C VAL A 231 -17.21 8.46 6.33
N GLN A 232 -15.90 8.20 6.46
CA GLN A 232 -14.94 9.14 7.05
C GLN A 232 -14.45 10.21 6.08
N ASN A 233 -13.90 11.28 6.66
CA ASN A 233 -13.35 12.45 5.99
C ASN A 233 -11.83 12.60 6.12
N ARG A 234 -11.21 11.81 6.99
CA ARG A 234 -9.76 11.76 7.21
C ARG A 234 -9.24 10.34 6.99
N GLY A 235 -7.97 10.20 6.64
CA GLY A 235 -7.34 8.90 6.46
C GLY A 235 -6.71 8.33 7.73
N VAL A 236 -6.41 7.03 7.70
CA VAL A 236 -5.58 6.35 8.71
C VAL A 236 -4.54 5.50 8.01
N PRO A 237 -3.33 5.33 8.59
CA PRO A 237 -2.31 4.50 7.97
C PRO A 237 -2.80 3.08 7.71
N TRP A 238 -2.37 2.47 6.61
CA TRP A 238 -2.89 1.16 6.21
C TRP A 238 -2.43 0.04 7.12
N GLY A 239 -1.22 0.16 7.68
CA GLY A 239 -0.62 -0.81 8.58
C GLY A 239 -1.17 -0.80 10.00
N VAL A 240 -2.17 0.04 10.33
CA VAL A 240 -2.73 0.18 11.69
C VAL A 240 -3.04 -1.17 12.36
N PRO A 241 -3.68 -2.16 11.70
CA PRO A 241 -3.95 -3.46 12.31
C PRO A 241 -2.70 -4.26 12.70
N ALA A 242 -1.54 -3.96 12.12
CA ALA A 242 -0.28 -4.67 12.33
C ALA A 242 0.72 -3.92 13.24
N ILE A 243 0.52 -2.63 13.56
CA ILE A 243 1.49 -1.80 14.30
C ILE A 243 1.96 -2.49 15.59
N THR A 244 1.03 -2.92 16.45
CA THR A 244 1.37 -3.53 17.74
C THR A 244 2.06 -4.89 17.54
N GLY A 245 1.54 -5.72 16.63
CA GLY A 245 2.15 -7.03 16.35
C GLY A 245 3.56 -6.92 15.76
N LEU A 246 3.83 -5.88 14.96
CA LEU A 246 5.17 -5.60 14.44
C LEU A 246 6.14 -5.24 15.57
N ARG A 247 5.69 -4.37 16.49
CA ARG A 247 6.49 -3.98 17.65
C ARG A 247 6.80 -5.16 18.56
N GLU A 248 5.78 -5.96 18.88
CA GLU A 248 5.91 -7.17 19.70
C GLU A 248 6.86 -8.19 19.05
N LEU A 249 6.80 -8.35 17.72
CA LEU A 249 7.73 -9.21 16.99
C LEU A 249 9.18 -8.72 17.10
N GLY A 250 9.41 -7.41 17.04
CA GLY A 250 10.74 -6.82 17.24
C GLY A 250 11.28 -7.03 18.66
N ASP A 251 10.45 -6.80 19.67
CA ASP A 251 10.80 -7.03 21.07
C ASP A 251 11.08 -8.53 21.32
N TRP A 252 10.26 -9.43 20.76
CA TRP A 252 10.49 -10.87 20.83
C TRP A 252 11.79 -11.29 20.14
N ARG A 253 12.11 -10.77 18.94
CA ARG A 253 13.36 -11.09 18.23
C ARG A 253 14.59 -10.67 19.04
N THR A 254 14.50 -9.54 19.73
CA THR A 254 15.57 -9.04 20.61
C THR A 254 15.75 -9.93 21.83
N ALA A 255 14.65 -10.36 22.45
CA ALA A 255 14.67 -11.31 23.56
C ALA A 255 15.25 -12.67 23.13
N GLU A 256 14.84 -13.18 21.97
CA GLU A 256 15.33 -14.42 21.37
C GLU A 256 16.84 -14.35 21.07
N LEU A 257 17.31 -13.23 20.49
CA LEU A 257 18.74 -13.02 20.25
C LEU A 257 19.53 -12.98 21.56
N THR A 258 18.97 -12.35 22.60
CA THR A 258 19.60 -12.31 23.94
C THR A 258 19.67 -13.71 24.54
N ARG A 259 18.60 -14.51 24.43
CA ARG A 259 18.62 -15.91 24.84
C ARG A 259 19.69 -16.71 24.10
N LYS A 260 19.82 -16.54 22.78
CA LYS A 260 20.85 -17.20 21.98
C LYS A 260 22.27 -16.80 22.40
N LYS A 261 22.49 -15.55 22.78
CA LYS A 261 23.78 -15.09 23.36
C LYS A 261 24.07 -15.78 24.69
N ILE A 262 23.07 -15.92 25.56
CA ILE A 262 23.21 -16.65 26.84
C ILE A 262 23.44 -18.14 26.58
N GLU A 263 22.72 -18.74 25.62
CA GLU A 263 22.90 -20.14 25.21
C GLU A 263 24.32 -20.41 24.70
N ALA A 264 24.88 -19.47 23.93
CA ALA A 264 26.26 -19.54 23.44
C ALA A 264 27.31 -19.22 24.54
N SER A 265 26.89 -18.72 25.70
CA SER A 265 27.79 -18.42 26.81
C SER A 265 28.00 -19.66 27.66
N THR A 266 29.14 -20.33 27.47
CA THR A 266 29.59 -21.38 28.38
C THR A 266 29.94 -20.74 29.72
N VAL A 267 29.07 -20.95 30.72
CA VAL A 267 29.32 -20.54 32.11
C VAL A 267 29.57 -21.80 32.93
N ALA A 268 30.73 -21.85 33.58
CA ALA A 268 31.09 -22.90 34.51
C ALA A 268 30.91 -22.38 35.95
N PHE A 269 30.16 -23.12 36.77
CA PHE A 269 30.00 -22.87 38.20
C PHE A 269 30.81 -23.91 38.98
N VAL A 270 31.70 -23.47 39.86
CA VAL A 270 32.48 -24.37 40.72
C VAL A 270 31.85 -24.46 42.10
N PHE A 271 31.13 -25.54 42.46
CA PHE A 271 30.44 -25.70 43.76
C PHE A 271 31.34 -26.29 44.85
N ALA A 272 31.16 -25.85 46.11
CA ALA A 272 31.86 -26.40 47.28
C ALA A 272 31.05 -27.54 47.94
N ASP A 273 31.75 -28.60 48.37
CA ASP A 273 31.20 -29.66 49.21
C ASP A 273 31.37 -29.29 50.69
N GLU A 274 30.43 -28.55 51.28
CA GLU A 274 30.33 -28.45 52.74
C GLU A 274 28.88 -28.56 53.21
N GLU A 275 28.61 -29.55 54.08
CA GLU A 275 27.43 -29.61 54.94
C GLU A 275 27.59 -28.57 56.06
N GLY A 276 27.32 -27.28 55.79
CA GLY A 276 27.44 -26.23 56.80
C GLY A 276 26.99 -24.84 56.35
N GLU A 277 25.98 -24.31 57.04
CA GLU A 277 25.48 -22.92 57.14
C GLU A 277 25.51 -21.97 55.92
N SER A 278 24.30 -21.82 55.35
CA SER A 278 23.61 -20.59 54.91
C SER A 278 24.42 -19.28 54.83
N ILE A 279 25.23 -19.14 53.79
CA ILE A 279 25.52 -17.84 53.17
C ILE A 279 25.25 -17.99 51.67
N ALA A 280 24.44 -17.11 51.10
CA ALA A 280 24.20 -17.11 49.65
C ALA A 280 25.57 -16.99 48.92
N PRO A 281 25.95 -17.96 48.09
CA PRO A 281 27.28 -17.98 47.49
C PRO A 281 27.48 -16.75 46.60
N VAL A 282 28.57 -16.01 46.83
CA VAL A 282 29.00 -14.90 45.98
C VAL A 282 29.82 -15.48 44.84
N VAL A 283 29.38 -15.21 43.61
CA VAL A 283 30.05 -15.65 42.38
C VAL A 283 31.12 -14.62 42.01
N ILE A 284 32.37 -15.07 41.82
CA ILE A 284 33.51 -14.21 41.45
C ILE A 284 34.16 -14.69 40.15
N ASP A 285 34.72 -13.75 39.37
CA ASP A 285 35.51 -14.03 38.16
C ASP A 285 36.95 -14.44 38.50
N SER A 286 37.78 -14.68 37.48
CA SER A 286 39.20 -15.03 37.64
C SER A 286 40.05 -13.95 38.30
N ASP A 287 39.61 -12.70 38.23
CA ASP A 287 40.30 -11.53 38.80
C ASP A 287 39.77 -11.17 40.20
N GLY A 288 38.80 -11.93 40.71
CA GLY A 288 38.23 -11.76 42.04
C GLY A 288 37.10 -10.74 42.13
N ASN A 289 36.60 -10.22 40.99
CA ASN A 289 35.46 -9.32 40.96
C ASN A 289 34.15 -10.10 41.06
N ARG A 290 33.13 -9.50 41.67
CA ARG A 290 31.79 -10.08 41.72
C ARG A 290 31.20 -10.13 40.32
N VAL A 291 30.74 -11.31 39.91
CA VAL A 291 30.08 -11.51 38.63
C VAL A 291 28.63 -11.03 38.74
N GLU A 292 28.32 -9.91 38.09
CA GLU A 292 26.95 -9.39 37.98
C GLU A 292 26.36 -9.58 36.57
N GLN A 293 27.22 -9.87 35.58
CA GLN A 293 26.85 -10.08 34.17
C GLN A 293 27.62 -11.26 33.59
N PHE A 294 26.97 -12.07 32.75
CA PHE A 294 27.59 -13.22 32.09
C PHE A 294 28.13 -12.83 30.72
N GLU A 295 29.39 -13.18 30.46
CA GLU A 295 30.03 -13.04 29.15
C GLU A 295 30.41 -14.42 28.58
N PRO A 296 30.39 -14.60 27.25
CA PRO A 296 30.81 -15.85 26.63
C PRO A 296 32.25 -16.22 27.02
N GLY A 297 32.44 -17.42 27.58
CA GLY A 297 33.75 -17.92 28.01
C GLY A 297 34.11 -17.59 29.46
N LEU A 298 33.22 -16.95 30.23
CA LEU A 298 33.42 -16.68 31.65
C LEU A 298 33.44 -17.96 32.48
N ILE A 299 34.53 -18.19 33.20
CA ILE A 299 34.63 -19.22 34.25
C ILE A 299 34.41 -18.52 35.59
N SER A 300 33.37 -18.92 36.31
CA SER A 300 32.99 -18.32 37.58
C SER A 300 33.28 -19.28 38.74
N TYR A 301 34.02 -18.80 39.74
CA TYR A 301 34.44 -19.60 40.89
C TYR A 301 33.53 -19.32 42.09
N VAL A 302 33.11 -20.39 42.80
CA VAL A 302 32.59 -20.26 44.17
C VAL A 302 33.71 -20.63 45.15
N ARG A 303 33.76 -19.95 46.29
CA ARG A 303 34.78 -20.15 47.32
C ARG A 303 34.82 -21.62 47.78
N HIS A 304 35.99 -22.26 47.75
CA HIS A 304 36.21 -23.69 48.07
C HIS A 304 35.57 -24.71 47.10
N GLY A 305 35.24 -24.30 45.87
CA GLY A 305 34.62 -25.18 44.89
C GLY A 305 35.52 -26.33 44.40
N LYS A 306 34.95 -27.54 44.28
CA LYS A 306 35.61 -28.76 43.79
C LYS A 306 34.89 -29.43 42.62
N ASP A 307 33.61 -29.12 42.37
CA ASP A 307 32.81 -29.67 41.27
C ASP A 307 32.47 -28.58 40.25
N VAL A 308 32.65 -28.85 38.96
CA VAL A 308 32.40 -27.89 37.87
C VAL A 308 31.13 -28.28 37.13
N LYS A 309 30.08 -27.45 37.22
CA LYS A 309 28.85 -27.63 36.43
C LYS A 309 28.76 -26.56 35.36
N PHE A 310 28.51 -27.00 34.13
CA PHE A 310 28.23 -26.12 33.02
C PHE A 310 26.76 -25.73 32.98
N ASN A 311 26.48 -24.49 32.62
CA ASN A 311 25.20 -24.08 32.08
C ASN A 311 24.86 -24.97 30.88
N ASN A 312 23.73 -25.70 30.93
CA ASN A 312 23.16 -26.39 29.79
C ASN A 312 21.77 -25.82 29.49
N PRO A 313 21.70 -24.71 28.74
CA PRO A 313 20.45 -24.02 28.51
C PRO A 313 19.60 -24.84 27.53
N ALA A 314 18.31 -25.00 27.84
CA ALA A 314 17.42 -25.83 27.05
C ALA A 314 17.24 -25.25 25.64
N SER A 315 17.44 -26.07 24.62
CA SER A 315 17.15 -25.67 23.24
C SER A 315 15.65 -25.54 23.03
N THR A 316 15.24 -24.43 22.42
CA THR A 316 13.83 -24.21 22.02
C THR A 316 13.66 -24.52 20.54
N SER A 317 12.68 -25.36 20.22
CA SER A 317 12.25 -25.65 18.85
C SER A 317 11.12 -24.71 18.41
N GLY A 318 10.81 -24.66 17.11
CA GLY A 318 9.62 -23.94 16.60
C GLY A 318 9.80 -22.44 16.38
N ILE A 319 11.01 -21.89 16.53
CA ILE A 319 11.29 -20.45 16.42
C ILE A 319 10.98 -19.94 15.01
N TYR A 320 11.34 -20.72 13.98
CA TYR A 320 11.09 -20.37 12.58
C TYR A 320 9.60 -20.32 12.28
N GLU A 321 8.86 -21.35 12.70
CA GLU A 321 7.42 -21.50 12.51
C GLU A 321 6.65 -20.38 13.22
N TRP A 322 7.00 -20.06 14.47
CA TRP A 322 6.39 -18.96 15.21
C TRP A 322 6.63 -17.61 14.51
N ASN A 323 7.89 -17.31 14.13
CA ASN A 323 8.24 -16.06 13.47
C ASN A 323 7.51 -15.93 12.13
N ARG A 324 7.41 -17.02 11.37
CA ARG A 324 6.67 -17.07 10.11
C ARG A 324 5.17 -16.82 10.31
N VAL A 325 4.54 -17.39 11.33
CA VAL A 325 3.13 -17.11 11.67
C VAL A 325 2.91 -15.64 12.02
N GLN A 326 3.80 -15.02 12.79
CA GLN A 326 3.71 -13.59 13.09
C GLN A 326 3.84 -12.75 11.81
N GLN A 327 4.82 -13.06 10.96
CA GLN A 327 5.00 -12.37 9.69
C GLN A 327 3.79 -12.51 8.76
N HIS A 328 3.10 -13.66 8.74
CA HIS A 328 1.84 -13.81 8.01
C HIS A 328 0.73 -12.90 8.55
N THR A 329 0.62 -12.76 9.87
CA THR A 329 -0.37 -11.87 10.51
C THR A 329 -0.08 -10.40 10.17
N ILE A 330 1.20 -10.02 10.21
CA ILE A 330 1.66 -8.68 9.81
C ILE A 330 1.37 -8.45 8.32
N ALA A 331 1.69 -9.40 7.44
CA ALA A 331 1.40 -9.33 6.01
C ALA A 331 -0.08 -9.09 5.72
N ALA A 332 -0.97 -9.81 6.42
CA ALA A 332 -2.40 -9.59 6.32
C ALA A 332 -2.81 -8.17 6.78
N GLY A 333 -2.26 -7.67 7.87
CA GLY A 333 -2.53 -6.30 8.36
C GLY A 333 -2.04 -5.20 7.42
N PHE A 334 -0.95 -5.43 6.69
CA PHE A 334 -0.45 -4.54 5.63
C PHE A 334 -1.09 -4.74 4.26
N ARG A 335 -1.92 -5.78 4.09
CA ARG A 335 -2.53 -6.16 2.80
C ARG A 335 -1.51 -6.49 1.71
N VAL A 336 -0.37 -7.04 2.12
CA VAL A 336 0.71 -7.45 1.23
C VAL A 336 0.86 -8.97 1.31
N PRO A 337 0.97 -9.70 0.18
CA PRO A 337 1.29 -11.12 0.22
C PRO A 337 2.59 -11.38 1.00
N TYR A 338 2.60 -12.39 1.88
CA TYR A 338 3.78 -12.74 2.70
C TYR A 338 5.07 -12.79 1.89
N ALA A 339 5.05 -13.47 0.74
CA ALA A 339 6.21 -13.61 -0.13
C ALA A 339 6.78 -12.26 -0.61
N LEU A 340 5.92 -11.26 -0.87
CA LEU A 340 6.35 -9.92 -1.26
C LEU A 340 6.80 -9.09 -0.05
N LEU A 341 6.17 -9.30 1.11
CA LEU A 341 6.56 -8.63 2.36
C LEU A 341 7.96 -9.06 2.83
N THR A 342 8.27 -10.35 2.74
CA THR A 342 9.46 -10.94 3.38
C THR A 342 10.55 -11.32 2.39
N GLY A 343 10.21 -11.48 1.10
CA GLY A 343 11.10 -12.07 0.10
C GLY A 343 11.24 -13.59 0.20
N ASP A 344 10.53 -14.24 1.13
CA ASP A 344 10.60 -15.70 1.31
C ASP A 344 9.73 -16.42 0.26
N LEU A 345 10.40 -17.02 -0.72
CA LEU A 345 9.80 -17.84 -1.79
C LEU A 345 9.93 -19.35 -1.53
N SER A 346 10.43 -19.78 -0.36
CA SER A 346 10.77 -21.18 -0.10
C SER A 346 9.57 -22.15 -0.15
N GLN A 347 8.37 -21.66 0.20
CA GLN A 347 7.13 -22.46 0.26
C GLN A 347 6.11 -22.04 -0.80
N VAL A 348 6.57 -21.35 -1.84
CA VAL A 348 5.74 -20.77 -2.89
C VAL A 348 5.78 -21.68 -4.12
N ASN A 349 4.62 -22.14 -4.60
CA ASN A 349 4.52 -22.88 -5.86
C ASN A 349 3.79 -22.05 -6.92
N PHE A 350 3.92 -22.42 -8.20
CA PHE A 350 3.38 -21.63 -9.31
C PHE A 350 1.87 -21.35 -9.19
N SER A 351 1.09 -22.36 -8.80
CA SER A 351 -0.37 -22.23 -8.68
C SER A 351 -0.76 -21.31 -7.51
N SER A 352 -0.19 -21.52 -6.31
CA SER A 352 -0.49 -20.71 -5.13
C SER A 352 -0.01 -19.27 -5.28
N SER A 353 1.11 -19.04 -5.97
CA SER A 353 1.60 -17.69 -6.32
C SER A 353 0.59 -16.93 -7.15
N ARG A 354 0.05 -17.57 -8.20
CA ARG A 354 -0.90 -16.94 -9.12
C ARG A 354 -2.18 -16.54 -8.40
N VAL A 355 -2.71 -17.41 -7.54
CA VAL A 355 -3.92 -17.09 -6.77
C VAL A 355 -3.69 -15.89 -5.86
N GLY A 356 -2.61 -15.90 -5.07
CA GLY A 356 -2.29 -14.80 -4.14
C GLY A 356 -2.00 -13.48 -4.86
N LEU A 357 -1.22 -13.51 -5.94
CA LEU A 357 -0.90 -12.31 -6.72
C LEU A 357 -2.11 -11.77 -7.45
N ASN A 358 -3.01 -12.60 -7.98
CA ASN A 358 -4.22 -12.12 -8.65
C ASN A 358 -5.17 -11.39 -7.69
N GLU A 359 -5.32 -11.87 -6.46
CA GLU A 359 -6.09 -11.17 -5.43
C GLU A 359 -5.46 -9.82 -5.08
N PHE A 360 -4.14 -9.81 -4.86
CA PHE A 360 -3.39 -8.60 -4.57
C PHE A 360 -3.50 -7.56 -5.70
N ARG A 361 -3.36 -8.00 -6.96
CA ARG A 361 -3.52 -7.16 -8.16
C ARG A 361 -4.90 -6.54 -8.23
N ARG A 362 -5.96 -7.31 -7.95
CA ARG A 362 -7.33 -6.79 -7.94
C ARG A 362 -7.53 -5.71 -6.87
N MET A 363 -6.93 -5.90 -5.69
CA MET A 363 -6.93 -4.86 -4.65
C MET A 363 -6.19 -3.60 -5.11
N VAL A 364 -5.01 -3.75 -5.73
CA VAL A 364 -4.24 -2.62 -6.28
C VAL A 364 -5.04 -1.88 -7.36
N GLU A 365 -5.68 -2.60 -8.29
CA GLU A 365 -6.55 -2.00 -9.31
C GLU A 365 -7.71 -1.22 -8.69
N ALA A 366 -8.37 -1.78 -7.68
CA ALA A 366 -9.44 -1.09 -6.97
C ALA A 366 -8.94 0.21 -6.31
N VAL A 367 -7.74 0.20 -5.74
CA VAL A 367 -7.13 1.41 -5.15
C VAL A 367 -6.81 2.46 -6.21
N GLN A 368 -6.21 2.04 -7.33
CA GLN A 368 -5.91 2.92 -8.46
C GLN A 368 -7.17 3.61 -8.96
N TRP A 369 -8.21 2.84 -9.29
CA TRP A 369 -9.42 3.34 -9.94
C TRP A 369 -10.43 4.00 -9.01
N HIS A 370 -10.54 3.56 -7.76
CA HIS A 370 -11.55 4.11 -6.83
C HIS A 370 -10.99 5.20 -5.91
N THR A 371 -9.66 5.32 -5.79
CA THR A 371 -9.03 6.26 -4.84
C THR A 371 -8.02 7.17 -5.54
N VAL A 372 -6.91 6.63 -6.05
CA VAL A 372 -5.78 7.46 -6.54
C VAL A 372 -6.19 8.30 -7.75
N ILE A 373 -6.76 7.65 -8.78
CA ILE A 373 -7.17 8.33 -10.01
C ILE A 373 -8.22 9.42 -9.72
N PRO A 374 -9.38 9.13 -9.10
CA PRO A 374 -10.42 10.15 -8.93
C PRO A 374 -10.07 11.25 -7.91
N MET A 375 -9.36 10.93 -6.82
CA MET A 375 -9.08 11.93 -5.77
C MET A 375 -7.84 12.78 -6.06
N PHE A 376 -6.89 12.26 -6.84
CA PHE A 376 -5.60 12.91 -7.09
C PHE A 376 -5.39 13.20 -8.57
N CYS A 377 -5.35 12.18 -9.42
CA CYS A 377 -4.98 12.33 -10.83
C CYS A 377 -5.98 13.20 -11.61
N GLU A 378 -7.27 12.88 -11.54
CA GLU A 378 -8.35 13.63 -12.19
C GLU A 378 -8.41 15.08 -11.69
N ARG A 379 -8.22 15.27 -10.38
CA ARG A 379 -8.24 16.59 -9.77
C ARG A 379 -7.15 17.49 -10.35
N ILE A 380 -5.94 16.94 -10.46
CA ILE A 380 -4.78 17.62 -11.01
C ILE A 380 -4.92 17.86 -12.51
N TRP A 381 -5.43 16.88 -13.27
CA TRP A 381 -5.75 17.07 -14.68
C TRP A 381 -6.67 18.27 -14.91
N GLY A 382 -7.77 18.35 -14.16
CA GLY A 382 -8.67 19.50 -14.22
C GLY A 382 -7.97 20.83 -13.91
N TRP A 383 -7.05 20.87 -12.94
CA TRP A 383 -6.25 22.07 -12.66
C TRP A 383 -5.35 22.48 -13.82
N VAL A 384 -4.73 21.50 -14.47
CA VAL A 384 -3.80 21.73 -15.60
C VAL A 384 -4.58 22.22 -16.81
N MET A 385 -5.71 21.59 -17.16
CA MET A 385 -6.54 22.02 -18.29
C MET A 385 -7.13 23.41 -18.04
N ASP A 386 -7.57 23.72 -16.81
CA ASP A 386 -8.03 25.06 -16.42
C ASP A 386 -6.93 26.13 -16.57
N ALA A 387 -5.72 25.84 -16.07
CA ALA A 387 -4.58 26.75 -16.18
C ALA A 387 -4.11 26.90 -17.64
N ALA A 388 -4.12 25.81 -18.41
CA ALA A 388 -3.75 25.79 -19.82
C ALA A 388 -4.75 26.60 -20.66
N PHE A 389 -6.05 26.46 -20.39
CA PHE A 389 -7.09 27.26 -21.04
C PHE A 389 -6.91 28.75 -20.74
N THR A 390 -6.68 29.11 -19.48
CA THR A 390 -6.40 30.48 -19.06
C THR A 390 -5.16 31.06 -19.75
N ALA A 391 -4.16 30.22 -20.03
CA ALA A 391 -2.95 30.58 -20.77
C ALA A 391 -3.11 30.55 -22.31
N GLY A 392 -4.29 30.21 -22.83
CA GLY A 392 -4.55 30.09 -24.28
C GLY A 392 -3.90 28.87 -24.94
N LEU A 393 -3.49 27.87 -24.15
CA LEU A 393 -2.79 26.67 -24.59
C LEU A 393 -3.71 25.52 -25.02
N VAL A 394 -4.98 25.56 -24.65
CA VAL A 394 -6.05 24.65 -25.09
C VAL A 394 -7.32 25.46 -25.34
N PRO A 395 -8.25 25.02 -26.21
CA PRO A 395 -9.43 25.81 -26.58
C PRO A 395 -10.53 25.84 -25.50
N ARG A 396 -10.55 24.87 -24.60
CA ARG A 396 -11.52 24.77 -23.48
C ARG A 396 -10.88 24.06 -22.27
N PRO A 397 -11.36 24.30 -21.04
CA PRO A 397 -10.78 23.72 -19.82
C PRO A 397 -11.32 22.32 -19.48
N ASP A 398 -12.45 21.92 -20.03
CA ASP A 398 -13.18 20.70 -19.70
C ASP A 398 -12.94 19.58 -20.74
N ILE A 399 -11.67 19.33 -21.02
CA ILE A 399 -11.23 18.19 -21.84
C ILE A 399 -11.11 16.97 -20.91
N PRO A 400 -11.86 15.88 -21.12
CA PRO A 400 -11.79 14.70 -20.25
C PRO A 400 -10.49 13.93 -20.47
N ALA A 401 -10.06 13.19 -19.44
CA ALA A 401 -8.93 12.27 -19.52
C ALA A 401 -9.39 10.80 -19.41
N GLU A 402 -8.67 9.94 -20.11
CA GLU A 402 -8.62 8.51 -19.87
C GLU A 402 -7.28 8.18 -19.19
N TRP A 403 -7.33 7.34 -18.14
CA TRP A 403 -6.16 6.99 -17.35
C TRP A 403 -5.69 5.56 -17.59
N GLY A 404 -4.38 5.38 -17.68
CA GLY A 404 -3.72 4.09 -17.81
C GLY A 404 -2.79 3.83 -16.61
N PRO A 405 -3.22 3.10 -15.57
CA PRO A 405 -2.33 2.64 -14.51
C PRO A 405 -1.27 1.64 -15.04
N PRO A 406 -0.17 1.42 -14.30
CA PRO A 406 0.86 0.47 -14.71
C PRO A 406 0.29 -0.94 -14.86
N ARG A 407 0.72 -1.64 -15.92
CA ARG A 407 0.36 -3.05 -16.14
C ARG A 407 1.16 -3.94 -15.20
N PHE A 408 0.51 -4.98 -14.66
CA PHE A 408 1.24 -6.07 -13.99
C PHE A 408 2.00 -6.94 -14.99
N GLU A 409 3.29 -7.14 -14.72
CA GLU A 409 4.09 -8.09 -15.48
C GLU A 409 3.54 -9.51 -15.33
N SER A 410 3.51 -10.23 -16.45
CA SER A 410 3.08 -11.61 -16.46
C SER A 410 4.20 -12.52 -15.99
N VAL A 411 3.86 -13.49 -15.15
CA VAL A 411 4.78 -14.59 -14.79
C VAL A 411 5.05 -15.50 -16.01
N ASN A 412 4.10 -15.60 -16.96
CA ASN A 412 4.26 -16.35 -18.19
C ASN A 412 3.77 -15.52 -19.39
N PRO A 413 4.61 -14.59 -19.89
CA PRO A 413 4.19 -13.64 -20.92
C PRO A 413 3.80 -14.32 -22.23
N LEU A 414 4.40 -15.48 -22.56
CA LEU A 414 4.06 -16.23 -23.77
C LEU A 414 2.62 -16.74 -23.73
N GLN A 415 2.22 -17.35 -22.61
CA GLN A 415 0.87 -17.88 -22.45
C GLN A 415 -0.18 -16.77 -22.47
N ASP A 416 0.11 -15.62 -21.84
CA ASP A 416 -0.80 -14.49 -21.83
C ASP A 416 -0.95 -13.86 -23.22
N VAL A 417 0.14 -13.73 -23.99
CA VAL A 417 0.06 -13.25 -25.38
C VAL A 417 -0.73 -14.23 -26.26
N GLN A 418 -0.55 -15.54 -26.07
CA GLN A 418 -1.35 -16.55 -26.77
C GLN A 418 -2.84 -16.42 -26.43
N ALA A 419 -3.17 -16.18 -25.15
CA ALA A 419 -4.54 -15.94 -24.72
C ALA A 419 -5.12 -14.67 -25.36
N ASP A 420 -4.40 -13.55 -25.31
CA ASP A 420 -4.81 -12.28 -25.95
C ASP A 420 -5.07 -12.47 -27.47
N ILE A 421 -4.20 -13.21 -28.17
CA ILE A 421 -4.39 -13.52 -29.60
C ILE A 421 -5.66 -14.34 -29.82
N LEU A 422 -5.94 -15.32 -28.94
CA LEU A 422 -7.15 -16.13 -29.02
C LEU A 422 -8.41 -15.31 -28.73
N GLU A 423 -8.38 -14.39 -27.76
CA GLU A 423 -9.50 -13.48 -27.46
C GLU A 423 -9.84 -12.59 -28.66
N VAL A 424 -8.82 -12.00 -29.29
CA VAL A 424 -9.01 -11.18 -30.49
C VAL A 424 -9.58 -12.02 -31.64
N ARG A 425 -9.06 -13.23 -31.86
CA ARG A 425 -9.57 -14.15 -32.89
C ARG A 425 -10.99 -14.64 -32.62
N ALA A 426 -11.35 -14.82 -31.35
CA ALA A 426 -12.70 -15.19 -30.93
C ALA A 426 -13.69 -14.02 -30.99
N GLY A 427 -13.21 -12.79 -31.24
CA GLY A 427 -14.03 -11.58 -31.27
C GLY A 427 -14.43 -11.05 -29.89
N PHE A 428 -13.76 -11.50 -28.83
CA PHE A 428 -14.00 -11.01 -27.46
C PHE A 428 -13.26 -9.71 -27.14
N ALA A 429 -12.25 -9.37 -27.95
CA ALA A 429 -11.50 -8.13 -27.81
C ALA A 429 -11.00 -7.62 -29.17
N THR A 430 -10.66 -6.33 -29.24
CA THR A 430 -10.03 -5.72 -30.41
C THR A 430 -8.50 -5.62 -30.24
N PRO A 431 -7.74 -5.55 -31.34
CA PRO A 431 -6.30 -5.27 -31.27
C PRO A 431 -5.99 -3.96 -30.52
N GLN A 432 -6.80 -2.92 -30.71
CA GLN A 432 -6.66 -1.64 -30.04
C GLN A 432 -6.83 -1.78 -28.52
N GLN A 433 -7.84 -2.55 -28.08
CA GLN A 433 -8.01 -2.86 -26.65
C GLN A 433 -6.78 -3.60 -26.08
N MET A 434 -6.17 -4.51 -26.84
CA MET A 434 -4.97 -5.22 -26.41
C MET A 434 -3.72 -4.31 -26.32
N ILE A 435 -3.60 -3.32 -27.20
CA ILE A 435 -2.54 -2.31 -27.15
C ILE A 435 -2.76 -1.35 -25.98
N ALA A 436 -3.99 -0.86 -25.80
CA ALA A 436 -4.38 -0.01 -24.68
C ALA A 436 -4.19 -0.73 -23.33
N LYS A 437 -4.53 -2.02 -23.24
CA LYS A 437 -4.26 -2.90 -22.07
C LYS A 437 -2.77 -2.97 -21.71
N ARG A 438 -1.87 -2.67 -22.65
CA ARG A 438 -0.42 -2.59 -22.44
C ARG A 438 0.06 -1.18 -22.06
N GLY A 439 -0.83 -0.20 -21.96
CA GLY A 439 -0.53 1.19 -21.61
C GLY A 439 0.05 2.01 -22.77
N TYR A 440 -0.12 1.53 -24.02
CA TYR A 440 0.32 2.22 -25.23
C TYR A 440 -0.86 2.82 -25.98
N ASP A 441 -0.57 3.79 -26.83
CA ASP A 441 -1.56 4.37 -27.74
C ASP A 441 -1.71 3.50 -28.99
N PRO A 442 -2.92 2.94 -29.26
CA PRO A 442 -3.16 2.17 -30.47
C PRO A 442 -2.79 2.92 -31.74
N ASP A 443 -3.11 4.21 -31.84
CA ASP A 443 -2.84 4.99 -33.05
C ASP A 443 -1.34 5.25 -33.22
N ALA A 444 -0.64 5.62 -32.15
CA ALA A 444 0.82 5.75 -32.17
C ALA A 444 1.52 4.42 -32.53
N VAL A 445 1.10 3.30 -31.92
CA VAL A 445 1.69 1.98 -32.20
C VAL A 445 1.48 1.58 -33.65
N LEU A 446 0.28 1.79 -34.20
CA LEU A 446 0.00 1.52 -35.61
C LEU A 446 0.82 2.42 -36.55
N GLY A 447 0.99 3.70 -36.18
CA GLY A 447 1.85 4.64 -36.90
C GLY A 447 3.33 4.24 -36.89
N GLU A 448 3.86 3.84 -35.73
CA GLU A 448 5.23 3.32 -35.59
C GLU A 448 5.44 2.05 -36.42
N TRP A 449 4.46 1.15 -36.45
CA TRP A 449 4.51 -0.03 -37.30
C TRP A 449 4.53 0.31 -38.80
N ALA A 450 3.74 1.29 -39.24
CA ALA A 450 3.75 1.75 -40.62
C ALA A 450 5.12 2.36 -41.01
N GLN A 451 5.68 3.20 -40.13
CA GLN A 451 7.02 3.76 -40.33
C GLN A 451 8.11 2.69 -40.33
N ALA A 452 8.04 1.73 -39.40
CA ALA A 452 8.98 0.62 -39.33
C ALA A 452 8.92 -0.24 -40.60
N ALA A 453 7.71 -0.50 -41.12
CA ALA A 453 7.51 -1.20 -42.38
C ALA A 453 8.23 -0.51 -43.55
N GLU A 454 8.06 0.80 -43.71
CA GLU A 454 8.74 1.58 -44.75
C GLU A 454 10.27 1.51 -44.61
N MET A 455 10.79 1.62 -43.38
CA MET A 455 12.22 1.52 -43.10
C MET A 455 12.78 0.14 -43.42
N MET A 456 12.06 -0.94 -43.08
CA MET A 456 12.46 -2.31 -43.37
C MET A 456 12.48 -2.57 -44.89
N ASP A 457 11.44 -2.13 -45.59
CA ASP A 457 11.34 -2.25 -47.05
C ASP A 457 12.47 -1.47 -47.75
N ALA A 458 12.81 -0.26 -47.26
CA ALA A 458 13.92 0.53 -47.79
C ALA A 458 15.30 -0.08 -47.51
N ALA A 459 15.46 -0.75 -46.38
CA ALA A 459 16.72 -1.41 -45.98
C ALA A 459 16.87 -2.83 -46.55
N GLY A 460 15.84 -3.39 -47.19
CA GLY A 460 15.83 -4.78 -47.66
C GLY A 460 15.88 -5.81 -46.53
N LEU A 461 15.37 -5.46 -45.35
CA LEU A 461 15.35 -6.35 -44.18
C LEU A 461 14.01 -7.08 -44.10
N VAL A 462 14.05 -8.40 -43.89
CA VAL A 462 12.85 -9.24 -43.71
C VAL A 462 12.94 -9.93 -42.34
N PHE A 463 11.95 -9.67 -41.49
CA PHE A 463 11.83 -10.27 -40.16
C PHE A 463 10.66 -11.26 -40.12
N ASP A 464 10.80 -12.31 -39.32
CA ASP A 464 9.75 -13.32 -39.09
C ASP A 464 8.48 -12.73 -38.47
N SER A 465 8.58 -11.57 -37.81
CA SER A 465 7.47 -10.83 -37.23
C SER A 465 6.62 -10.04 -38.22
N ASP A 466 7.00 -9.93 -39.50
CA ASP A 466 6.23 -9.20 -40.51
C ASP A 466 5.25 -10.14 -41.27
N PRO A 467 3.96 -10.17 -40.89
CA PRO A 467 2.99 -11.06 -41.52
C PRO A 467 2.72 -10.74 -43.00
N ARG A 468 3.18 -9.58 -43.52
CA ARG A 468 3.09 -9.22 -44.95
C ARG A 468 4.08 -10.00 -45.80
N ARG A 469 5.19 -10.45 -45.20
CA ARG A 469 6.35 -11.04 -45.90
C ARG A 469 6.62 -12.47 -45.45
N THR A 470 6.26 -12.86 -44.23
CA THR A 470 6.58 -14.19 -43.67
C THR A 470 5.33 -14.90 -43.15
N THR A 471 5.33 -16.23 -43.23
CA THR A 471 4.33 -17.07 -42.57
C THR A 471 4.64 -17.21 -41.08
N LYS A 472 3.72 -17.77 -40.30
CA LYS A 472 3.96 -18.10 -38.88
C LYS A 472 5.19 -19.00 -38.65
N GLY A 473 5.63 -19.75 -39.66
CA GLY A 473 6.83 -20.58 -39.61
C GLY A 473 8.12 -19.87 -40.02
N GLY A 474 8.07 -18.56 -40.31
CA GLY A 474 9.24 -17.78 -40.76
C GLY A 474 9.60 -17.96 -42.24
N SER A 475 8.85 -18.76 -43.01
CA SER A 475 9.05 -18.88 -44.45
C SER A 475 8.49 -17.66 -45.19
N GLU A 476 9.21 -17.16 -46.18
CA GLU A 476 8.74 -16.06 -47.05
C GLU A 476 7.41 -16.42 -47.72
N GLN A 477 6.47 -15.47 -47.68
CA GLN A 477 5.21 -15.57 -48.41
C GLN A 477 5.46 -15.24 -49.89
N PRO A 478 4.80 -15.94 -50.82
CA PRO A 478 4.89 -15.58 -52.23
C PRO A 478 4.34 -14.16 -52.43
N SER A 479 5.17 -13.24 -52.93
CA SER A 479 4.70 -11.90 -53.30
C SER A 479 3.65 -12.01 -54.41
N GLU A 480 2.56 -11.24 -54.35
CA GLU A 480 1.51 -11.20 -55.40
C GLU A 480 2.06 -10.97 -56.81
N THR A 481 3.22 -10.32 -56.94
CA THR A 481 3.95 -10.12 -58.21
C THR A 481 4.41 -11.42 -58.89
N ALA A 482 4.56 -12.53 -58.17
CA ALA A 482 4.97 -13.82 -58.73
C ALA A 482 3.79 -14.69 -59.21
N ALA A 483 2.56 -14.38 -58.79
CA ALA A 483 1.36 -15.15 -59.16
C ALA A 483 0.77 -14.75 -60.52
N ALA A 484 1.11 -13.56 -61.03
CA ALA A 484 0.58 -13.04 -62.30
C ALA A 484 1.38 -13.48 -63.55
N SER A 485 2.49 -14.20 -63.39
CA SER A 485 3.34 -14.70 -64.49
C SER A 485 3.29 -16.23 -64.57
N GLY A 486 2.10 -16.79 -64.80
CA GLY A 486 1.93 -18.17 -65.26
C GLY A 486 1.96 -18.20 -66.80
N PRO A 487 2.57 -19.21 -67.44
CA PRO A 487 2.82 -19.19 -68.89
C PRO A 487 1.52 -19.33 -69.68
N SER A 488 1.29 -18.42 -70.61
CA SER A 488 0.27 -18.57 -71.66
C SER A 488 0.74 -19.64 -72.65
N GLU A 489 0.23 -20.85 -72.53
CA GLU A 489 0.31 -21.84 -73.62
C GLU A 489 -0.53 -21.33 -74.80
N SER A 490 0.15 -20.72 -75.78
CA SER A 490 -0.38 -20.53 -77.12
C SER A 490 -0.33 -21.87 -77.85
N GLY A 491 -1.47 -22.53 -77.94
CA GLY A 491 -1.67 -23.57 -78.94
C GLY A 491 -1.78 -22.93 -80.32
N ASP A 492 -0.87 -23.29 -81.22
CA ASP A 492 -1.11 -23.32 -82.66
C ASP A 492 -0.04 -24.19 -83.36
N GLN A 493 -0.40 -25.45 -83.62
CA GLN A 493 -0.25 -26.21 -84.88
C GLN A 493 -0.46 -27.71 -84.65
#